data_AF-A0AAN2PCF5-F1
#
_entry.id   AF-A0AAN2PCF5-F1
#
_cell.length_a   1.000
_cell.length_b   1.000
_cell.length_c   1.000
_cell.angle_alpha   90.00
_cell.angle_beta   90.00
_cell.angle_gamma   90.00
#
_symmetry.space_group_name_H-M   'P 1'
#
loop_
_entity.id
_entity.type
_entity.pdbx_description
1 polymer ?
#
loop_
_entity_poly.entity_id
_entity_poly.type
_entity_poly.pdbx_seq_one_letter_code
_entity_poly.pdbx_strand_id
1 'polypeptide(L)'
;MLVVDQVKEFKISYDAELQTLNDQFEATSQRLEDLTLEERFIQEQELVKAIEKRVLSGDMTEEKALRRKLEKIQSEKLTLAEEVTVLGAVIPRFKQEKFEAIKELTRLFQEEKRMVEDTAYKRMMKDKKVYEESIIKEAESLHQYRKADVDLQLIEYEAGQRQSIFSDLVVRSAAIETDAYRFGGVYLPLEMKDIIRLIKNC
;
A
#
# COMPACT_ATOMS: atom_id res chain seq x y z
N MET A 1 -1.70 -17.18 12.30
CA MET A 1 -1.14 -15.92 11.79
C MET A 1 -1.93 -15.57 10.54
N LEU A 2 -2.51 -14.37 10.46
CA LEU A 2 -3.31 -13.97 9.29
C LEU A 2 -2.37 -13.80 8.08
N VAL A 3 -2.87 -14.02 6.86
CA VAL A 3 -2.05 -13.80 5.65
C VAL A 3 -1.66 -12.32 5.53
N VAL A 4 -2.52 -11.43 6.02
CA VAL A 4 -2.21 -10.00 6.19
C VAL A 4 -0.94 -9.76 7.02
N ASP A 5 -0.73 -10.52 8.09
CA ASP A 5 0.45 -10.38 8.96
C ASP A 5 1.70 -10.95 8.28
N GLN A 6 1.54 -12.07 7.56
CA GLN A 6 2.61 -12.65 6.74
C GLN A 6 3.09 -11.69 5.65
N VAL A 7 2.19 -10.95 5.00
CA VAL A 7 2.53 -9.91 4.01
C VAL A 7 3.35 -8.78 4.64
N LYS A 8 3.01 -8.37 5.87
CA LYS A 8 3.76 -7.33 6.59
C LYS A 8 5.17 -7.81 6.96
N GLU A 9 5.30 -9.00 7.53
CA GLU A 9 6.59 -9.59 7.87
C GLU A 9 7.46 -9.80 6.63
N PHE A 10 6.86 -10.27 5.53
CA PHE A 10 7.54 -10.40 4.25
C PHE A 10 8.06 -9.05 3.74
N LYS A 11 7.25 -7.98 3.82
CA LYS A 11 7.67 -6.64 3.42
C LYS A 11 8.84 -6.13 4.26
N ILE A 12 8.77 -6.28 5.58
CA ILE A 12 9.82 -5.83 6.50
C ILE A 12 11.14 -6.55 6.21
N SER A 13 11.11 -7.88 6.07
CA SER A 13 12.30 -8.67 5.74
C SER A 13 12.86 -8.34 4.35
N TYR A 14 11.99 -8.20 3.35
CA TYR A 14 12.38 -7.79 2.00
C TYR A 14 13.07 -6.43 1.98
N ASP A 15 12.48 -5.42 2.62
CA ASP A 15 13.02 -4.05 2.64
C ASP A 15 14.36 -4.02 3.39
N ALA A 16 14.48 -4.76 4.51
CA ALA A 16 15.73 -4.82 5.28
C ALA A 16 16.88 -5.54 4.54
N GLU A 17 16.59 -6.68 3.91
CA GLU A 17 17.57 -7.43 3.11
C GLU A 17 18.01 -6.61 1.88
N LEU A 18 17.07 -5.96 1.19
CA LEU A 18 17.36 -5.11 0.04
C LEU A 18 18.19 -3.89 0.43
N GLN A 19 17.86 -3.25 1.56
CA GLN A 19 18.62 -2.12 2.08
C GLN A 19 20.07 -2.53 2.38
N THR A 20 20.26 -3.68 3.03
CA THR A 20 21.60 -4.20 3.34
C THR A 20 22.43 -4.40 2.06
N LEU A 21 21.84 -4.96 1.01
CA LEU A 21 22.53 -5.15 -0.28
C LEU A 21 22.86 -3.81 -0.97
N ASN A 22 21.96 -2.83 -0.92
CA ASN A 22 22.21 -1.51 -1.49
C ASN A 22 23.29 -0.76 -0.70
N ASP A 23 23.24 -0.79 0.63
CA ASP A 23 24.25 -0.16 1.49
C ASP A 23 25.64 -0.75 1.24
N GLN A 24 25.72 -2.09 1.09
CA GLN A 24 26.96 -2.76 0.70
C GLN A 24 27.43 -2.31 -0.69
N PHE A 25 26.54 -2.26 -1.67
CA PHE A 25 26.88 -1.82 -3.02
C PHE A 25 27.40 -0.37 -3.05
N GLU A 26 26.74 0.54 -2.35
CA GLU A 26 27.15 1.94 -2.25
C GLU A 26 28.49 2.07 -1.52
N ALA A 27 28.67 1.40 -0.38
CA ALA A 27 29.92 1.44 0.37
C ALA A 27 31.11 0.90 -0.44
N THR A 28 30.93 -0.25 -1.11
CA THR A 28 31.98 -0.86 -1.95
C THR A 28 32.29 0.01 -3.17
N SER A 29 31.26 0.62 -3.79
CA SER A 29 31.43 1.54 -4.93
C SER A 29 32.18 2.81 -4.52
N GLN A 30 31.82 3.42 -3.39
CA GLN A 30 32.50 4.60 -2.86
C GLN A 30 33.96 4.29 -2.53
N ARG A 31 34.21 3.14 -1.88
CA ARG A 31 35.57 2.71 -1.54
C ARG A 31 36.44 2.50 -2.78
N LEU A 32 35.86 1.94 -3.85
CA LEU A 32 36.54 1.76 -5.12
C LEU A 32 36.89 3.11 -5.79
N GLU A 33 36.00 4.10 -5.69
CA GLU A 33 36.26 5.46 -6.18
C GLU A 33 37.37 6.14 -5.37
N ASP A 34 37.32 6.06 -4.04
CA ASP A 34 38.34 6.63 -3.15
C ASP A 34 39.74 6.07 -3.46
N LEU A 35 39.85 4.74 -3.61
CA LEU A 35 41.11 4.10 -4.00
C LEU A 35 41.57 4.48 -5.40
N THR A 36 40.64 4.76 -6.31
CA THR A 36 40.97 5.23 -7.66
C THR A 36 41.56 6.63 -7.64
N LEU A 37 41.02 7.52 -6.81
CA LEU A 37 41.57 8.84 -6.58
C LEU A 37 42.92 8.78 -5.86
N GLU A 38 43.07 7.91 -4.86
CA GLU A 38 44.34 7.70 -4.15
C GLU A 38 45.43 7.17 -5.09
N GLU A 39 45.13 6.15 -5.92
CA GLU A 39 46.06 5.62 -6.91
C GLU A 39 46.55 6.73 -7.85
N ARG A 40 45.62 7.54 -8.35
CA ARG A 40 45.92 8.64 -9.26
C ARG A 40 46.82 9.69 -8.59
N PHE A 41 46.53 10.06 -7.34
CA PHE A 41 47.35 11.01 -6.60
C PHE A 41 48.78 10.49 -6.39
N ILE A 42 48.93 9.21 -6.00
CA ILE A 42 50.24 8.60 -5.81
C ILE A 42 51.01 8.56 -7.14
N GLN A 43 50.38 8.15 -8.24
CA GLN A 43 51.02 8.06 -9.54
C GLN A 43 51.44 9.42 -10.11
N GLU A 44 50.55 10.42 -10.04
CA GLU A 44 50.76 11.73 -10.67
C GLU A 44 51.59 12.69 -9.82
N GLN A 45 51.59 12.55 -8.48
CA GLN A 45 52.27 13.49 -7.58
C GLN A 45 53.41 12.85 -6.78
N GLU A 46 53.10 11.86 -5.93
CA GLU A 46 54.08 11.34 -4.96
C GLU A 46 55.20 10.56 -5.65
N LEU A 47 54.84 9.71 -6.61
CA LEU A 47 55.80 8.88 -7.34
C LEU A 47 56.72 9.74 -8.22
N VAL A 48 56.18 10.79 -8.85
CA VAL A 48 56.98 11.74 -9.65
C VAL A 48 58.04 12.41 -8.78
N LYS A 49 57.64 12.95 -7.62
CA LYS A 49 58.58 13.57 -6.65
C LYS A 49 59.62 12.57 -6.13
N ALA A 50 59.23 11.32 -5.85
CA ALA A 50 60.16 10.28 -5.41
C ALA A 50 61.16 9.89 -6.50
N ILE A 51 60.74 9.86 -7.77
CA ILE A 51 61.63 9.62 -8.92
C ILE A 51 62.59 10.79 -9.10
N GLU A 52 62.12 12.04 -9.01
CA GLU A 52 62.98 13.22 -9.05
C GLU A 52 64.06 13.17 -7.96
N LYS A 53 63.65 12.89 -6.72
CA LYS A 53 64.57 12.73 -5.59
C LYS A 53 65.60 11.65 -5.86
N ARG A 54 65.19 10.47 -6.35
CA ARG A 54 66.12 9.40 -6.75
C ARG A 54 67.12 9.88 -7.79
N VAL A 55 66.66 10.59 -8.83
CA VAL A 55 67.55 11.08 -9.90
C VAL A 55 68.58 12.06 -9.33
N LEU A 56 68.19 12.89 -8.35
CA LEU A 56 69.05 13.89 -7.74
C LEU A 56 69.99 13.33 -6.65
N SER A 57 69.55 12.37 -5.84
CA SER A 57 70.28 11.88 -4.67
C SER A 57 70.74 10.42 -4.75
N GLY A 58 70.24 9.65 -5.72
CA GLY A 58 70.46 8.21 -5.83
C GLY A 58 69.62 7.33 -4.87
N ASP A 59 68.84 7.94 -3.96
CA ASP A 59 68.04 7.21 -2.97
C ASP A 59 66.75 6.65 -3.58
N MET A 60 66.59 5.32 -3.56
CA MET A 60 65.44 4.60 -4.12
C MET A 60 64.42 4.14 -3.07
N THR A 61 64.64 4.42 -1.79
CA THR A 61 63.79 3.88 -0.70
C THR A 61 62.33 4.32 -0.84
N GLU A 62 62.11 5.61 -1.07
CA GLU A 62 60.79 6.23 -1.19
C GLU A 62 60.04 5.75 -2.45
N GLU A 63 60.71 5.68 -3.61
CA GLU A 63 60.12 5.14 -4.84
C GLU A 63 59.66 3.68 -4.66
N LYS A 64 60.51 2.84 -4.06
CA LYS A 64 60.18 1.43 -3.81
C LYS A 64 59.01 1.27 -2.84
N ALA A 65 58.92 2.13 -1.83
CA ALA A 65 57.80 2.13 -0.89
C ALA A 65 56.47 2.50 -1.58
N LEU A 66 56.48 3.55 -2.40
CA LEU A 66 55.30 3.99 -3.16
C LEU A 66 54.84 2.96 -4.19
N ARG A 67 55.78 2.31 -4.91
CA ARG A 67 55.44 1.22 -5.84
C ARG A 67 54.76 0.03 -5.13
N ARG A 68 55.26 -0.36 -3.96
CA ARG A 68 54.62 -1.42 -3.15
C ARG A 68 53.23 -1.01 -2.65
N LYS A 69 53.03 0.27 -2.32
CA LYS A 69 51.71 0.80 -1.94
C LYS A 69 50.75 0.74 -3.13
N LEU A 70 51.19 1.14 -4.32
CA LEU A 70 50.40 1.05 -5.56
C LEU A 70 50.01 -0.38 -5.89
N GLU A 71 50.91 -1.36 -5.77
CA GLU A 71 50.59 -2.78 -5.99
C GLU A 71 49.48 -3.27 -5.06
N LYS A 72 49.51 -2.86 -3.78
CA LYS A 72 48.45 -3.19 -2.81
C LYS A 72 47.11 -2.54 -3.20
N ILE A 73 47.13 -1.25 -3.52
CA ILE A 73 45.93 -0.51 -3.95
C ILE A 73 45.32 -1.15 -5.20
N GLN A 74 46.14 -1.54 -6.18
CA GLN A 74 45.68 -2.20 -7.40
C GLN A 74 45.02 -3.56 -7.11
N SER A 75 45.59 -4.35 -6.19
CA SER A 75 44.99 -5.62 -5.78
C SER A 75 43.64 -5.44 -5.04
N GLU A 76 43.55 -4.42 -4.17
CA GLU A 76 42.32 -4.09 -3.43
C GLU A 76 41.24 -3.59 -4.41
N LYS A 77 41.61 -2.73 -5.36
CA LYS A 77 40.71 -2.25 -6.42
C LYS A 77 40.15 -3.38 -7.28
N LEU A 78 40.98 -4.35 -7.67
CA LEU A 78 40.51 -5.49 -8.46
C LEU A 78 39.43 -6.27 -7.70
N THR A 79 39.70 -6.56 -6.42
CA THR A 79 38.78 -7.28 -5.54
C THR A 79 37.45 -6.52 -5.37
N LEU A 80 37.52 -5.21 -5.12
CA LEU A 80 36.32 -4.38 -4.96
C LEU A 80 35.55 -4.21 -6.28
N ALA A 81 36.23 -4.13 -7.43
CA ALA A 81 35.57 -4.05 -8.74
C ALA A 81 34.81 -5.34 -9.07
N GLU A 82 35.38 -6.50 -8.73
CA GLU A 82 34.67 -7.79 -8.81
C GLU A 82 33.44 -7.79 -7.91
N GLU A 83 33.58 -7.32 -6.66
CA GLU A 83 32.48 -7.25 -5.69
C GLU A 83 31.34 -6.33 -6.16
N VAL A 84 31.65 -5.13 -6.66
CA VAL A 84 30.65 -4.21 -7.26
C VAL A 84 29.92 -4.89 -8.42
N THR A 85 30.65 -5.59 -9.30
CA THR A 85 30.06 -6.30 -10.44
C THR A 85 29.13 -7.41 -9.98
N VAL A 86 29.54 -8.18 -8.96
CA VAL A 86 28.73 -9.25 -8.37
C VAL A 86 27.48 -8.67 -7.70
N LEU A 87 27.62 -7.66 -6.84
CA LEU A 87 26.50 -7.01 -6.15
C LEU A 87 25.50 -6.39 -7.15
N GLY A 88 25.99 -5.78 -8.23
CA GLY A 88 25.16 -5.27 -9.33
C GLY A 88 24.33 -6.35 -10.02
N ALA A 89 24.79 -7.60 -10.03
CA ALA A 89 24.03 -8.75 -10.54
C ALA A 89 23.16 -9.45 -9.48
N VAL A 90 23.58 -9.44 -8.21
CA VAL A 90 22.86 -10.06 -7.09
C VAL A 90 21.58 -9.30 -6.75
N ILE A 91 21.61 -7.96 -6.71
CA ILE A 91 20.42 -7.15 -6.37
C ILE A 91 19.24 -7.44 -7.31
N PRO A 92 19.39 -7.45 -8.65
CA PRO A 92 18.30 -7.83 -9.56
C PRO A 92 17.81 -9.26 -9.35
N ARG A 93 18.73 -10.22 -9.14
CA ARG A 93 18.36 -11.64 -8.90
C ARG A 93 17.57 -11.81 -7.61
N PHE A 94 18.00 -11.14 -6.54
CA PHE A 94 17.29 -11.10 -5.27
C PHE A 94 15.84 -10.61 -5.44
N LYS A 95 15.65 -9.50 -6.17
CA LYS A 95 14.30 -8.98 -6.47
C LYS A 95 13.45 -10.00 -7.23
N GLN A 96 14.05 -10.69 -8.20
CA GLN A 96 13.37 -11.70 -8.99
C GLN A 96 12.99 -12.94 -8.16
N GLU A 97 13.88 -13.43 -7.30
CA GLU A 97 13.61 -14.56 -6.41
C GLU A 97 12.48 -14.25 -5.43
N LYS A 98 12.51 -13.05 -4.82
CA LYS A 98 11.46 -12.62 -3.89
C LYS A 98 10.13 -12.37 -4.60
N PHE A 99 10.13 -11.98 -5.88
CA PHE A 99 8.91 -11.86 -6.68
C PHE A 99 8.18 -13.20 -6.84
N GLU A 100 8.91 -14.29 -7.07
CA GLU A 100 8.30 -15.63 -7.14
C GLU A 100 7.70 -16.06 -5.79
N ALA A 101 8.38 -15.74 -4.68
CA ALA A 101 7.84 -15.98 -3.33
C ALA A 101 6.56 -15.16 -3.05
N ILE A 102 6.46 -13.94 -3.58
CA ILE A 102 5.27 -13.09 -3.45
C ILE A 102 4.06 -13.67 -4.18
N LYS A 103 4.22 -14.41 -5.29
CA LYS A 103 3.07 -14.94 -6.05
C LYS A 103 2.19 -15.85 -5.21
N GLU A 104 2.81 -16.74 -4.44
CA GLU A 104 2.07 -17.65 -3.57
C GLU A 104 1.38 -16.90 -2.43
N LEU A 105 2.08 -15.94 -1.82
CA LEU A 105 1.52 -15.09 -0.78
C LEU A 105 0.35 -14.24 -1.30
N THR A 106 0.42 -13.78 -2.56
CA THR A 106 -0.64 -13.02 -3.23
C THR A 106 -1.88 -13.88 -3.43
N ARG A 107 -1.72 -15.14 -3.83
CA ARG A 107 -2.82 -16.09 -3.98
C ARG A 107 -3.55 -16.28 -2.65
N LEU A 108 -2.79 -16.60 -1.59
CA LEU A 108 -3.32 -16.78 -0.23
C LEU A 108 -4.03 -15.53 0.29
N PHE A 109 -3.45 -14.35 0.04
CA PHE A 109 -4.02 -13.08 0.47
C PHE A 109 -5.36 -12.80 -0.23
N GLN A 110 -5.46 -13.07 -1.53
CA GLN A 110 -6.71 -12.88 -2.28
C GLN A 110 -7.81 -13.84 -1.82
N GLU A 111 -7.46 -15.07 -1.47
CA GLU A 111 -8.40 -16.05 -0.93
C GLU A 111 -8.92 -15.63 0.44
N GLU A 112 -8.02 -15.26 1.38
CA GLU A 112 -8.42 -14.77 2.71
C GLU A 112 -9.26 -13.50 2.60
N LYS A 113 -8.85 -12.55 1.75
CA LYS A 113 -9.60 -11.31 1.49
C LYS A 113 -11.04 -11.60 1.03
N ARG A 114 -11.23 -12.48 0.04
CA ARG A 114 -12.57 -12.83 -0.46
C ARG A 114 -13.44 -13.46 0.61
N MET A 115 -12.87 -14.34 1.45
CA MET A 115 -13.61 -14.96 2.55
C MET A 115 -14.04 -13.94 3.61
N VAL A 116 -13.15 -13.01 3.96
CA VAL A 116 -13.44 -11.93 4.92
C VAL A 116 -14.48 -10.98 4.35
N GLU A 117 -14.36 -10.59 3.07
CA GLU A 117 -15.34 -9.75 2.37
C GLU A 117 -16.72 -10.38 2.34
N ASP A 118 -16.85 -11.62 1.88
CA ASP A 118 -18.14 -12.33 1.82
C ASP A 118 -18.78 -12.46 3.21
N THR A 119 -17.97 -12.77 4.23
CA THR A 119 -18.46 -12.86 5.61
C THR A 119 -18.93 -11.51 6.14
N ALA A 120 -18.18 -10.44 5.87
CA ALA A 120 -18.55 -9.09 6.27
C ALA A 120 -19.84 -8.63 5.58
N TYR A 121 -19.94 -8.82 4.27
CA TYR A 121 -21.13 -8.46 3.50
C TYR A 121 -22.36 -9.26 3.92
N LYS A 122 -22.23 -10.56 4.21
CA LYS A 122 -23.32 -11.37 4.76
C LYS A 122 -23.82 -10.84 6.10
N ARG A 123 -22.93 -10.40 6.98
CA ARG A 123 -23.31 -9.77 8.26
C ARG A 123 -24.02 -8.44 8.04
N MET A 124 -23.46 -7.57 7.19
CA MET A 124 -24.08 -6.28 6.86
C MET A 124 -25.47 -6.45 6.24
N MET A 125 -25.65 -7.42 5.33
CA MET A 125 -26.94 -7.72 4.73
C MET A 125 -27.95 -8.27 5.73
N LYS A 126 -27.49 -9.09 6.68
CA LYS A 126 -28.34 -9.59 7.77
C LYS A 126 -28.84 -8.42 8.64
N ASP A 127 -27.95 -7.53 9.04
CA ASP A 127 -28.31 -6.39 9.90
C ASP A 127 -29.23 -5.40 9.15
N LYS A 128 -28.96 -5.17 7.86
CA LYS A 128 -29.84 -4.40 6.99
C LYS A 128 -31.25 -5.00 6.92
N LYS A 129 -31.36 -6.31 6.75
CA LYS A 129 -32.66 -7.00 6.70
C LYS A 129 -33.45 -6.81 7.99
N VAL A 130 -32.80 -6.90 9.15
CA VAL A 130 -33.45 -6.65 10.46
C VAL A 130 -33.99 -5.22 10.56
N TYR A 131 -33.22 -4.25 10.07
CA TYR A 131 -33.66 -2.84 10.01
C TYR A 131 -34.87 -2.65 9.07
N GLU A 132 -34.82 -3.22 7.86
CA GLU A 132 -35.93 -3.15 6.90
C GLU A 132 -37.20 -3.81 7.44
N GLU A 133 -37.09 -5.00 8.06
CA GLU A 133 -38.21 -5.70 8.67
C GLU A 133 -38.84 -4.89 9.81
N SER A 134 -38.01 -4.20 10.60
CA SER A 134 -38.49 -3.33 11.68
C SER A 134 -39.29 -2.14 11.13
N ILE A 135 -38.82 -1.51 10.05
CA ILE A 135 -39.55 -0.42 9.38
C ILE A 135 -40.87 -0.91 8.82
N ILE A 136 -40.88 -2.05 8.12
CA ILE A 136 -42.09 -2.62 7.53
C ILE A 136 -43.14 -2.85 8.62
N LYS A 137 -42.73 -3.46 9.74
CA LYS A 137 -43.61 -3.76 10.87
C LYS A 137 -44.23 -2.50 11.47
N GLU A 138 -43.44 -1.45 11.68
CA GLU A 138 -43.98 -0.17 12.20
C GLU A 138 -44.90 0.51 11.17
N ALA A 139 -44.59 0.39 9.87
CA ALA A 139 -45.40 0.95 8.79
C ALA A 139 -46.75 0.25 8.60
N GLU A 140 -46.90 -1.02 9.00
CA GLU A 140 -48.18 -1.75 8.94
C GLU A 140 -49.29 -1.02 9.72
N SER A 141 -48.97 -0.45 10.88
CA SER A 141 -49.93 0.32 11.69
C SER A 141 -50.48 1.50 10.88
N LEU A 142 -49.61 2.26 10.22
CA LEU A 142 -49.98 3.39 9.37
C LEU A 142 -50.81 2.94 8.16
N HIS A 143 -50.51 1.77 7.58
CA HIS A 143 -51.29 1.20 6.49
C HIS A 143 -52.70 0.78 6.93
N GLN A 144 -52.85 0.26 8.15
CA GLN A 144 -54.16 -0.06 8.71
C GLN A 144 -55.01 1.20 8.93
N TYR A 145 -54.43 2.26 9.50
CA TYR A 145 -55.12 3.54 9.65
C TYR A 145 -55.49 4.17 8.30
N ARG A 146 -54.60 4.09 7.31
CA ARG A 146 -54.90 4.51 5.93
C ARG A 146 -56.12 3.77 5.37
N LYS A 147 -56.16 2.45 5.54
CA LYS A 147 -57.26 1.64 5.03
C LYS A 147 -58.57 2.00 5.72
N ALA A 148 -58.56 2.14 7.04
CA ALA A 148 -59.72 2.55 7.81
C ALA A 148 -60.21 3.95 7.42
N ASP A 149 -59.30 4.91 7.17
CA ASP A 149 -59.65 6.24 6.65
C ASP A 149 -60.36 6.11 5.30
N VAL A 150 -59.79 5.40 4.33
CA VAL A 150 -60.42 5.16 3.03
C VAL A 150 -61.81 4.51 3.16
N ASP A 151 -61.96 3.52 4.05
CA ASP A 151 -63.24 2.87 4.30
C ASP A 151 -64.27 3.85 4.89
N LEU A 152 -63.86 4.75 5.79
CA LEU A 152 -64.74 5.82 6.32
C LEU A 152 -65.15 6.82 5.23
N GLN A 153 -64.22 7.24 4.37
CA GLN A 153 -64.54 8.13 3.26
C GLN A 153 -65.51 7.50 2.25
N LEU A 154 -65.39 6.19 2.03
CA LEU A 154 -66.31 5.44 1.17
C LEU A 154 -67.74 5.48 1.73
N ILE A 155 -67.92 5.32 3.04
CA ILE A 155 -69.23 5.41 3.69
C ILE A 155 -69.83 6.82 3.51
N GLU A 156 -69.04 7.87 3.71
CA GLU A 156 -69.49 9.26 3.50
C GLU A 156 -69.86 9.55 2.04
N TYR A 157 -69.13 8.96 1.10
CA TYR A 157 -69.40 9.04 -0.32
C TYR A 157 -70.72 8.37 -0.68
N GLU A 158 -70.95 7.14 -0.21
CA GLU A 158 -72.20 6.40 -0.41
C GLU A 158 -73.41 7.11 0.23
N ALA A 159 -73.20 7.79 1.37
CA ALA A 159 -74.22 8.60 2.03
C ALA A 159 -74.52 9.94 1.31
N GLY A 160 -73.83 10.25 0.22
CA GLY A 160 -73.99 11.50 -0.55
C GLY A 160 -73.45 12.75 0.16
N GLN A 161 -72.73 12.58 1.27
CA GLN A 161 -72.12 13.67 2.05
C GLN A 161 -70.73 14.05 1.52
N ARG A 162 -70.14 13.21 0.67
CA ARG A 162 -68.82 13.43 0.04
C ARG A 162 -68.89 13.13 -1.46
N GLN A 163 -68.16 13.90 -2.27
CA GLN A 163 -68.18 13.76 -3.74
C GLN A 163 -67.04 12.90 -4.31
N SER A 164 -66.04 12.55 -3.50
CA SER A 164 -64.90 11.72 -3.92
C SER A 164 -64.13 11.17 -2.72
N ILE A 165 -63.42 10.07 -2.95
CA ILE A 165 -62.58 9.38 -1.97
C ILE A 165 -61.12 9.70 -2.29
N PHE A 166 -60.36 10.17 -1.30
CA PHE A 166 -58.92 10.40 -1.42
C PHE A 166 -58.20 9.77 -0.25
N SER A 167 -56.90 9.50 -0.39
CA SER A 167 -56.10 9.02 0.74
C SER A 167 -55.26 10.18 1.28
N ASP A 168 -55.54 10.62 2.51
CA ASP A 168 -54.80 11.71 3.17
C ASP A 168 -53.46 11.24 3.77
N LEU A 169 -53.08 9.98 3.55
CA LEU A 169 -51.76 9.49 3.92
C LEU A 169 -50.73 10.02 2.91
N VAL A 170 -50.41 11.31 3.04
CA VAL A 170 -49.16 11.87 2.54
C VAL A 170 -48.08 11.15 3.34
N VAL A 171 -47.54 10.06 2.78
CA VAL A 171 -46.25 9.55 3.23
C VAL A 171 -45.35 10.77 3.15
N ARG A 172 -44.94 11.31 4.31
CA ARG A 172 -43.85 12.27 4.37
C ARG A 172 -42.59 11.49 4.04
N SER A 173 -42.50 11.01 2.81
CA SER A 173 -41.21 10.68 2.22
C SER A 173 -40.46 12.00 2.31
N ALA A 174 -39.32 12.00 2.97
CA ALA A 174 -38.27 12.91 2.58
C ALA A 174 -37.90 12.53 1.14
N ALA A 175 -38.78 12.86 0.18
CA ALA A 175 -38.50 12.78 -1.24
C ALA A 175 -37.66 14.02 -1.52
N ILE A 176 -36.41 13.96 -1.10
CA ILE A 176 -35.38 14.79 -1.69
C ILE A 176 -34.98 13.98 -2.93
N GLU A 177 -35.54 14.35 -4.08
CA GLU A 177 -35.31 13.67 -5.37
C GLU A 177 -33.84 13.67 -5.84
N THR A 178 -32.95 14.33 -5.09
CA THR A 178 -31.51 14.40 -5.35
C THR A 178 -30.67 13.45 -4.51
N ASP A 179 -31.26 12.44 -3.85
CA ASP A 179 -30.58 11.63 -2.84
C ASP A 179 -29.49 10.72 -3.46
N ALA A 180 -28.23 11.14 -3.32
CA ALA A 180 -27.04 10.52 -3.86
C ALA A 180 -26.67 9.14 -3.24
N TYR A 181 -27.52 8.60 -2.36
CA TYR A 181 -27.23 7.46 -1.49
C TYR A 181 -27.83 6.12 -1.98
N ARG A 182 -28.11 6.00 -3.28
CA ARG A 182 -28.57 4.74 -3.91
C ARG A 182 -27.52 4.20 -4.87
N PHE A 183 -27.00 3.00 -4.61
CA PHE A 183 -26.21 2.22 -5.56
C PHE A 183 -26.84 0.82 -5.70
N GLY A 184 -27.17 0.42 -6.94
CA GLY A 184 -27.75 -0.90 -7.21
C GLY A 184 -29.13 -1.18 -6.57
N GLY A 185 -29.90 -0.16 -6.20
CA GLY A 185 -31.24 -0.33 -5.58
C GLY A 185 -31.22 -0.57 -4.07
N VAL A 186 -30.06 -0.45 -3.42
CA VAL A 186 -29.90 -0.59 -1.96
C VAL A 186 -29.61 0.77 -1.33
N TYR A 187 -30.38 1.16 -0.29
CA TYR A 187 -30.15 2.35 0.51
C TYR A 187 -29.08 2.07 1.58
N LEU A 188 -27.99 2.82 1.57
CA LEU A 188 -26.93 2.77 2.58
C LEU A 188 -26.69 4.20 3.08
N PRO A 189 -27.26 4.62 4.22
CA PRO A 189 -26.94 5.92 4.78
C PRO A 189 -25.58 5.78 5.49
N LEU A 190 -24.53 6.40 4.95
CA LEU A 190 -23.36 6.77 5.74
C LEU A 190 -23.35 8.30 5.85
N GLU A 191 -23.41 8.79 7.08
CA GLU A 191 -23.40 10.23 7.33
C GLU A 191 -22.03 10.84 6.97
N MET A 192 -21.97 12.15 6.69
CA MET A 192 -20.68 12.82 6.39
C MET A 192 -19.65 12.68 7.53
N LYS A 193 -20.13 12.50 8.77
CA LYS A 193 -19.28 12.21 9.94
C LYS A 193 -18.68 10.80 9.90
N ASP A 194 -19.40 9.82 9.35
CA ASP A 194 -18.92 8.44 9.18
C ASP A 194 -17.91 8.36 8.03
N ILE A 195 -18.12 9.14 6.97
CA ILE A 195 -17.15 9.34 5.89
C ILE A 195 -15.85 9.97 6.43
N ILE A 196 -15.92 11.02 7.25
CA ILE A 196 -14.73 11.63 7.87
C ILE A 196 -14.01 10.65 8.83
N ARG A 197 -14.76 9.83 9.56
CA ARG A 197 -14.21 8.82 10.48
C ARG A 197 -13.52 7.66 9.74
N LEU A 198 -14.06 7.27 8.58
CA LEU A 198 -13.43 6.30 7.67
C LEU A 198 -12.19 6.87 6.98
N ILE A 199 -12.20 8.16 6.61
CA ILE A 199 -11.05 8.86 6.01
C ILE A 199 -9.90 9.10 7.01
N LYS A 200 -10.19 9.25 8.31
CA LYS A 200 -9.15 9.51 9.34
C LYS A 200 -8.48 8.27 9.91
N ASN A 201 -9.11 7.10 9.79
CA ASN A 201 -8.63 5.84 10.38
C ASN A 201 -8.35 4.74 9.33
N CYS A 202 -8.18 5.15 8.07
CA CYS A 202 -7.51 4.39 7.03
C CYS A 202 -6.19 5.09 6.67
#